data_AF-A0A2X2UEN2-F1
#
_entry.id   AF-A0A2X2UEN2-F1
#
_cell.length_a   1.000
_cell.length_b   1.000
_cell.length_c   1.000
_cell.angle_alpha   90.00
_cell.angle_beta   90.00
_cell.angle_gamma   90.00
#
_symmetry.space_group_name_H-M   'P 1'
#
loop_
_entity.id
_entity.type
_entity.pdbx_description
1 polymer ?
#
loop_
_entity_poly.entity_id
_entity_poly.type
_entity_poly.pdbx_seq_one_letter_code
_entity_poly.pdbx_strand_id
1 'polypeptide(L)'
;MKVSNKQKEQARNADLISFMQDNYPTRLMQDGKAWRDTKYPDITIWRSSRDGMYKFKAHAVNTQAIKEDIKGSDTIAYLRRFLDYDYSGAVIALSQY
;
A
#
# COMPACT_ATOMS: atom_id res chain seq x y z
N MET A 1 -12.58 16.09 -5.21
CA MET A 1 -11.49 17.03 -4.83
C MET A 1 -10.32 16.83 -5.80
N LYS A 2 -9.74 17.90 -6.39
CA LYS A 2 -8.65 17.78 -7.38
C LYS A 2 -7.29 17.78 -6.67
N VAL A 3 -6.53 16.69 -6.79
CA VAL A 3 -5.20 16.54 -6.20
C VAL A 3 -4.11 17.07 -7.14
N SER A 4 -3.13 17.80 -6.59
CA SER A 4 -2.01 18.36 -7.35
C SER A 4 -1.00 17.29 -7.75
N ASN A 5 -0.17 17.56 -8.78
CA ASN A 5 0.89 16.64 -9.17
C ASN A 5 1.94 16.45 -8.06
N LYS A 6 2.23 17.51 -7.29
CA LYS A 6 3.11 17.45 -6.12
C LYS A 6 2.58 16.47 -5.06
N GLN A 7 1.29 16.54 -4.73
CA GLN A 7 0.67 15.62 -3.77
C GLN A 7 0.71 14.16 -4.24
N LYS A 8 0.50 13.92 -5.54
CA LYS A 8 0.60 12.56 -6.10
C LYS A 8 2.01 12.00 -5.97
N GLU A 9 3.03 12.83 -6.20
CA GLU A 9 4.42 12.42 -6.07
C GLU A 9 4.81 12.17 -4.61
N GLN A 10 4.38 13.02 -3.68
CA GLN A 10 4.55 12.80 -2.25
C GLN A 10 3.89 11.48 -1.82
N ALA A 11 2.64 11.26 -2.20
CA ALA A 11 1.91 10.03 -1.87
C ALA A 11 2.58 8.75 -2.40
N ARG A 12 3.24 8.80 -3.56
CA ARG A 12 4.01 7.66 -4.10
C ARG A 12 5.30 7.37 -3.33
N ASN A 13 5.91 8.39 -2.76
CA ASN A 13 7.13 8.29 -1.97
C ASN A 13 6.87 8.11 -0.47
N ALA A 14 5.61 8.15 -0.05
CA ALA A 14 5.20 8.07 1.34
C ALA A 14 5.67 6.78 2.02
N ASP A 15 5.98 6.88 3.31
CA ASP A 15 6.27 5.71 4.13
C ASP A 15 4.98 4.96 4.49
N LEU A 16 4.60 4.00 3.64
CA LEU A 16 3.41 3.18 3.83
C LEU A 16 3.43 2.43 5.17
N ILE A 17 4.60 2.04 5.67
CA ILE A 17 4.67 1.27 6.91
C ILE A 17 4.33 2.17 8.10
N SER A 18 4.92 3.36 8.15
CA SER A 18 4.58 4.36 9.18
C SER A 18 3.08 4.72 9.12
N PHE A 19 2.54 4.97 7.93
CA PHE A 19 1.10 5.21 7.75
C PHE A 19 0.24 4.06 8.31
N MET A 20 0.60 2.82 7.99
CA MET A 20 -0.17 1.64 8.43
C MET A 20 -0.03 1.39 9.93
N GLN A 21 1.11 1.68 10.54
CA GLN A 21 1.30 1.54 11.99
C GLN A 21 0.45 2.55 12.76
N ASP A 22 0.36 3.79 12.28
CA ASP A 22 -0.43 4.83 12.94
C ASP A 22 -1.94 4.61 12.80
N ASN A 23 -2.39 4.21 11.61
CA ASN A 23 -3.82 4.17 11.27
C ASN A 23 -4.43 2.77 11.39
N TYR A 24 -3.60 1.72 11.27
CA TYR A 24 -4.02 0.31 11.24
C TYR A 24 -2.99 -0.60 11.97
N PRO A 25 -2.72 -0.37 13.27
CA PRO A 25 -1.53 -0.88 13.97
C PRO A 25 -1.36 -2.41 13.95
N THR A 26 -2.44 -3.16 13.84
CA THR A 26 -2.43 -4.64 13.83
C THR A 26 -2.46 -5.24 12.42
N ARG A 27 -2.51 -4.38 11.39
CA ARG A 27 -2.79 -4.80 10.03
C ARG A 27 -1.57 -5.32 9.28
N LEU A 28 -0.38 -4.87 9.66
CA LEU A 28 0.86 -5.33 9.09
C LEU A 28 1.66 -6.13 10.10
N MET A 29 2.11 -7.31 9.68
CA MET A 29 3.07 -8.12 10.43
C MET A 29 4.38 -8.17 9.66
N GLN A 30 5.50 -7.89 10.32
CA GLN A 30 6.81 -7.97 9.68
C GLN A 30 7.20 -9.43 9.43
N ASP A 31 7.66 -9.72 8.22
CA ASP A 31 8.10 -11.04 7.74
C ASP A 31 9.46 -10.87 7.05
N GLY A 32 10.53 -10.96 7.84
CA GLY A 32 11.89 -10.64 7.40
C GLY A 32 12.06 -9.18 6.96
N LYS A 33 12.36 -8.97 5.67
CA LYS A 33 12.52 -7.64 5.04
C LYS A 33 11.24 -7.10 4.40
N ALA A 34 10.13 -7.84 4.54
CA ALA A 34 8.84 -7.50 3.99
C ALA A 34 7.79 -7.43 5.11
N TRP A 35 6.58 -7.04 4.73
CA TRP A 35 5.41 -7.01 5.60
C TRP A 35 4.28 -7.80 4.96
N ARG A 36 3.53 -8.52 5.78
CA ARG A 36 2.31 -9.24 5.39
C ARG A 36 1.10 -8.49 5.89
N ASP A 37 0.06 -8.39 5.07
CA ASP A 37 -1.24 -7.91 5.52
C ASP A 37 -1.94 -9.03 6.31
N THR A 38 -2.31 -8.77 7.56
CA THR A 38 -2.92 -9.78 8.45
C THR A 38 -4.36 -10.12 8.08
N LYS A 39 -5.09 -9.20 7.41
CA LYS A 39 -6.44 -9.44 6.89
C LYS A 39 -6.39 -10.15 5.53
N TYR A 40 -5.34 -9.89 4.74
CA TYR A 40 -5.12 -10.47 3.42
C TYR A 40 -3.72 -11.11 3.36
N PRO A 41 -3.56 -12.34 3.89
CA PRO A 41 -2.24 -12.96 4.09
C PRO A 41 -1.43 -13.21 2.81
N ASP A 42 -2.10 -13.18 1.66
CA ASP A 42 -1.52 -13.29 0.33
C ASP A 42 -0.90 -11.97 -0.17
N ILE A 43 -1.04 -10.88 0.57
CA ILE A 43 -0.40 -9.60 0.25
C ILE A 43 0.95 -9.52 0.95
N THR A 44 1.97 -9.27 0.15
CA THR A 44 3.31 -8.93 0.60
C THR A 44 3.63 -7.51 0.21
N ILE A 45 4.11 -6.72 1.17
CA ILE A 45 4.57 -5.34 0.98
C ILE A 45 6.07 -5.31 1.22
N TRP A 46 6.82 -4.62 0.37
CA TRP A 46 8.27 -4.45 0.53
C TRP A 46 8.72 -3.08 0.03
N ARG A 47 9.86 -2.63 0.55
CA ARG A 47 10.55 -1.45 0.01
C ARG A 47 11.40 -1.87 -1.19
N SER A 48 11.12 -1.33 -2.36
CA SER A 48 11.84 -1.67 -3.58
C SER A 48 13.26 -1.12 -3.54
N SER A 49 14.25 -1.97 -3.81
CA SER A 49 15.66 -1.56 -3.90
C SER A 49 15.97 -0.70 -5.13
N ARG A 50 15.07 -0.66 -6.12
CA ARG A 50 15.27 0.06 -7.38
C ARG A 50 14.96 1.55 -7.27
N ASP A 51 13.87 1.89 -6.59
CA ASP A 51 13.36 3.26 -6.49
C ASP A 51 13.09 3.71 -5.03
N GLY A 52 13.34 2.85 -4.05
CA GLY A 52 13.17 3.17 -2.62
C GLY A 52 11.72 3.25 -2.17
N MET A 53 10.74 3.04 -3.06
CA MET A 53 9.31 3.15 -2.78
C MET A 53 8.75 1.85 -2.22
N TYR A 54 7.69 1.94 -1.42
CA TYR A 54 6.94 0.78 -1.01
C TYR A 54 6.07 0.26 -2.15
N LYS A 55 6.12 -1.05 -2.34
CA LYS A 55 5.33 -1.77 -3.33
C LYS A 55 4.65 -2.95 -2.67
N PHE A 56 3.58 -3.41 -3.28
CA PHE A 56 2.94 -4.64 -2.87
C PHE A 56 2.77 -5.63 -4.02
N LYS A 57 2.61 -6.88 -3.63
CA LYS A 57 2.24 -8.00 -4.48
C LYS A 57 1.09 -8.72 -3.81
N ALA A 58 0.09 -9.06 -4.60
CA ALA A 58 -1.04 -9.87 -4.18
C ALA A 58 -0.99 -11.20 -4.92
N HIS A 59 -0.88 -12.30 -4.20
CA HIS A 59 -0.84 -13.63 -4.78
C HIS A 59 -2.27 -14.18 -4.92
N ALA A 60 -2.76 -14.42 -6.13
CA ALA A 60 -4.15 -14.80 -6.43
C ALA A 60 -4.64 -16.17 -5.86
N VAL A 61 -3.96 -16.74 -4.87
CA VAL A 61 -4.12 -18.15 -4.50
C VAL A 61 -5.19 -18.37 -3.43
N ASN A 62 -5.58 -17.37 -2.62
CA ASN A 62 -6.51 -17.60 -1.50
C ASN A 62 -7.56 -16.50 -1.22
N THR A 63 -7.47 -15.32 -1.83
CA THR A 63 -8.28 -14.18 -1.38
C THR A 63 -9.25 -13.77 -2.47
N GLN A 64 -10.54 -14.05 -2.26
CA GLN A 64 -11.64 -13.60 -3.15
C GLN A 64 -11.63 -12.08 -3.41
N ALA A 65 -10.92 -11.30 -2.60
CA ALA A 65 -10.74 -9.86 -2.77
C ALA A 65 -9.94 -9.49 -4.04
N ILE A 66 -9.16 -10.41 -4.61
CA ILE A 66 -8.22 -10.10 -5.70
C ILE A 66 -8.41 -11.13 -6.81
N LYS A 67 -9.02 -10.68 -7.92
CA LYS A 67 -9.34 -11.53 -9.08
C LYS A 67 -8.12 -11.81 -9.99
N GLU A 68 -6.96 -11.22 -9.71
CA GLU A 68 -5.75 -11.28 -10.54
C GLU A 68 -4.46 -11.11 -9.72
N ASP A 69 -3.33 -11.66 -10.20
CA ASP A 69 -2.01 -11.46 -9.58
C ASP A 69 -1.52 -10.03 -9.84
N ILE A 70 -1.35 -9.26 -8.77
CA ILE A 70 -0.86 -7.87 -8.85
C ILE A 70 0.60 -7.87 -8.46
N LYS A 71 1.48 -7.36 -9.32
CA LYS A 71 2.93 -7.27 -9.04
C LYS A 71 3.43 -5.84 -9.01
N GLY A 72 4.04 -5.45 -7.90
CA GLY A 72 4.84 -4.22 -7.80
C GLY A 72 4.03 -2.93 -7.91
N SER A 73 2.75 -2.97 -7.53
CA SER A 73 1.89 -1.77 -7.50
C SER A 73 2.25 -0.85 -6.34
N ASP A 74 1.98 0.44 -6.51
CA ASP A 74 2.32 1.49 -5.54
C ASP A 74 1.40 1.53 -4.32
N THR A 75 1.78 2.35 -3.34
CA THR A 75 1.08 2.56 -2.05
C THR A 75 -0.34 3.09 -2.23
N ILE A 76 -0.59 3.96 -3.20
CA ILE A 76 -1.92 4.50 -3.52
C ILE A 76 -2.84 3.35 -3.97
N ALA A 77 -2.35 2.48 -4.83
CA ALA A 77 -3.11 1.33 -5.30
C ALA A 77 -3.45 0.34 -4.16
N TYR A 78 -2.60 0.21 -3.15
CA TYR A 78 -2.86 -0.62 -1.97
C TYR A 78 -4.03 -0.04 -1.15
N LEU A 79 -3.97 1.24 -0.76
CA LEU A 79 -5.04 1.92 -0.01
C LEU A 79 -6.40 1.79 -0.71
N ARG A 80 -6.42 2.01 -2.03
CA ARG A 80 -7.66 1.97 -2.81
C ARG A 80 -8.29 0.59 -2.87
N ARG A 81 -7.48 -0.47 -2.89
CA ARG A 81 -7.98 -1.85 -3.06
C ARG A 81 -8.32 -2.50 -1.71
N PHE A 82 -7.57 -2.19 -0.66
CA PHE A 82 -7.62 -2.98 0.58
C PHE A 82 -8.09 -2.21 1.81
N LEU A 83 -8.19 -0.88 1.69
CA LEU A 83 -8.62 0.03 2.75
C LEU A 83 -9.77 0.95 2.32
N ASP A 84 -10.36 0.69 1.15
CA ASP A 84 -11.58 1.36 0.65
C ASP A 84 -11.45 2.89 0.46
N TYR A 85 -10.24 3.36 0.15
CA TYR A 85 -10.04 4.76 -0.21
C TYR A 85 -10.44 5.01 -1.67
N ASP A 86 -11.07 6.15 -1.94
CA ASP A 86 -11.07 6.69 -3.30
C ASP A 86 -9.65 7.18 -3.69
N TYR A 87 -9.45 7.50 -4.98
CA TYR A 87 -8.13 7.93 -5.45
C TYR A 87 -7.63 9.22 -4.75
N SER A 88 -8.51 10.21 -4.59
CA SER A 88 -8.12 11.51 -4.04
C SER A 88 -7.82 11.41 -2.55
N GLY A 89 -8.62 10.65 -1.80
CA GLY A 89 -8.42 10.37 -0.39
C GLY A 89 -7.13 9.60 -0.13
N ALA A 90 -6.82 8.58 -0.94
CA ALA A 90 -5.56 7.84 -0.82
C ALA A 90 -4.35 8.76 -1.03
N VAL A 91 -4.40 9.64 -2.04
CA VAL A 91 -3.32 10.61 -2.30
C VAL A 91 -3.19 11.59 -1.13
N ILE A 92 -4.29 12.14 -0.62
CA ILE A 92 -4.25 13.10 0.48
C ILE A 92 -3.68 12.45 1.75
N ALA A 93 -4.18 11.27 2.12
CA ALA A 93 -3.74 10.54 3.31
C ALA A 93 -2.25 10.21 3.26
N LEU A 94 -1.77 9.67 2.12
CA LEU A 94 -0.35 9.31 1.97
C LEU A 94 0.55 10.53 1.83
N SER A 95 0.09 11.63 1.25
CA SER A 95 0.94 12.82 1.04
C SER A 95 1.40 13.52 2.34
N GLN A 96 0.89 13.07 3.48
CA GLN A 96 1.24 13.56 4.82
C GLN A 96 2.32 12.70 5.50
N TYR A 97 2.72 11.59 4.87
CA TYR A 97 3.71 10.60 5.31
C TYR A 97 4.86 10.50 4.32
#